data_AF-A0A7X8JPR0-F1
#
_entry.id   AF-A0A7X8JPR0-F1
#
_cell.length_a   1.000
_cell.length_b   1.000
_cell.length_c   1.000
_cell.angle_alpha   90.00
_cell.angle_beta   90.00
_cell.angle_gamma   90.00
#
_symmetry.space_group_name_H-M   'P 1'
#
loop_
_entity.id
_entity.type
_entity.pdbx_description
1 polymer ?
#
loop_
_entity_poly.entity_id
_entity_poly.type
_entity_poly.pdbx_seq_one_letter_code
_entity_poly.pdbx_strand_id
1 'polypeptide(L)'
;MKKEDLIKLGLDEETAEKVAKASAEELKGYIPKARFDEVNNEKKKLETTVAERDQQLETLKNSTGDVEAMKTKISELQAENKKKDEAHAAEIKQLKIDAAVSAALTSAKAKNEKAVRALLELDNVELLEDGTVKGLDDQIKKLLEADDTKFLFDTETKKTKFKGANPGETGNEDPDKKVDVSKMTYEELAAYLEENPDAEI
;
A
#
# COMPACT_ATOMS: atom_id res chain seq x y z
N MET A 1 -11.73 7.36 -2.24
CA MET A 1 -10.84 8.50 -1.91
C MET A 1 -11.02 8.82 -0.43
N LYS A 2 -9.96 9.16 0.31
CA LYS A 2 -10.07 9.47 1.75
C LYS A 2 -10.47 10.93 1.96
N LYS A 3 -11.10 11.23 3.10
CA LYS A 3 -11.56 12.60 3.46
C LYS A 3 -10.39 13.58 3.44
N GLU A 4 -9.23 13.16 3.92
CA GLU A 4 -8.02 13.99 4.02
C GLU A 4 -7.48 14.38 2.64
N ASP A 5 -7.55 13.47 1.65
CA ASP A 5 -7.12 13.74 0.28
C ASP A 5 -8.06 14.76 -0.38
N LEU A 6 -9.36 14.65 -0.13
CA LEU A 6 -10.37 15.58 -0.63
C LEU A 6 -10.22 16.97 -0.03
N ILE A 7 -9.88 17.07 1.27
CA ILE A 7 -9.56 18.36 1.92
C ILE A 7 -8.28 18.97 1.33
N LYS A 8 -7.25 18.16 1.04
CA LYS A 8 -6.04 18.63 0.34
C LYS A 8 -6.35 19.20 -1.05
N LEU A 9 -7.39 18.70 -1.72
CA LEU A 9 -7.87 19.19 -3.00
C LEU A 9 -8.76 20.45 -2.88
N GLY A 10 -8.99 20.96 -1.67
CA GLY A 10 -9.70 22.21 -1.42
C GLY A 10 -11.19 22.06 -1.08
N LEU A 11 -11.68 20.84 -0.84
CA LEU A 11 -13.06 20.63 -0.38
C LEU A 11 -13.18 20.97 1.11
N ASP A 12 -14.31 21.56 1.49
CA ASP A 12 -14.68 21.74 2.89
C ASP A 12 -14.93 20.39 3.58
N GLU A 13 -14.88 20.40 4.90
CA GLU A 13 -14.92 19.17 5.70
C GLU A 13 -16.22 18.38 5.52
N GLU A 14 -17.36 19.07 5.40
CA GLU A 14 -18.68 18.43 5.26
C GLU A 14 -18.82 17.78 3.87
N THR A 15 -18.41 18.49 2.82
CA THR A 15 -18.43 17.97 1.44
C THR A 15 -17.42 16.84 1.28
N ALA A 16 -16.22 16.96 1.83
CA ALA A 16 -15.21 15.91 1.80
C ALA A 16 -15.69 14.62 2.48
N GLU A 17 -16.44 14.74 3.58
CA GLU A 17 -17.01 13.58 4.28
C GLU A 17 -18.12 12.90 3.47
N LYS A 18 -19.02 13.68 2.84
CA LYS A 18 -20.06 13.14 1.94
C LYS A 18 -19.45 12.42 0.73
N VAL A 19 -18.44 13.02 0.09
CA VAL A 19 -17.75 12.43 -1.07
C VAL A 19 -16.95 11.19 -0.66
N ALA A 20 -16.24 11.21 0.48
CA ALA A 20 -15.54 10.04 0.99
C ALA A 20 -16.51 8.88 1.28
N LYS A 21 -17.67 9.16 1.87
CA LYS A 21 -18.72 8.15 2.12
C LYS A 21 -19.32 7.60 0.83
N ALA A 22 -19.64 8.46 -0.14
CA ALA A 22 -20.14 8.03 -1.45
C ALA A 22 -19.10 7.16 -2.19
N SER A 23 -17.83 7.56 -2.15
CA SER A 23 -16.72 6.79 -2.72
C SER A 23 -16.53 5.45 -2.01
N ALA A 24 -16.66 5.40 -0.68
CA ALA A 24 -16.61 4.16 0.07
C ALA A 24 -17.79 3.23 -0.28
N GLU A 25 -18.99 3.79 -0.44
CA GLU A 25 -20.18 3.05 -0.85
C GLU A 25 -20.05 2.46 -2.25
N GLU A 26 -19.55 3.24 -3.21
CA GLU A 26 -19.25 2.80 -4.57
C GLU A 26 -18.25 1.64 -4.56
N LEU A 27 -17.18 1.77 -3.77
CA LEU A 27 -16.13 0.76 -3.65
C LEU A 27 -16.58 -0.55 -2.99
N LYS A 28 -17.70 -0.60 -2.25
CA LYS A 28 -18.23 -1.85 -1.68
C LYS A 28 -18.61 -2.88 -2.76
N GLY A 29 -18.96 -2.43 -3.96
CA GLY A 29 -19.25 -3.31 -5.09
C GLY A 29 -18.02 -3.86 -5.79
N TYR A 30 -16.82 -3.36 -5.48
CA TYR A 30 -15.58 -3.73 -6.16
C TYR A 30 -14.80 -4.78 -5.38
N ILE A 31 -14.20 -5.72 -6.11
CA ILE A 31 -13.27 -6.68 -5.54
C ILE A 31 -11.92 -5.98 -5.37
N PRO A 32 -11.31 -5.99 -4.17
CA PRO A 32 -9.97 -5.48 -3.98
C PRO A 32 -8.98 -6.15 -4.94
N LYS A 33 -8.05 -5.38 -5.52
CA LYS A 33 -7.07 -5.91 -6.48
C LYS A 33 -6.32 -7.13 -5.94
N ALA A 34 -5.94 -7.13 -4.67
CA ALA A 34 -5.29 -8.28 -4.03
C ALA A 34 -6.15 -9.55 -4.07
N ARG A 35 -7.46 -9.43 -3.79
CA ARG A 35 -8.40 -10.55 -3.85
C ARG A 35 -8.65 -11.01 -5.29
N PHE A 36 -8.71 -10.08 -6.23
CA PHE A 36 -8.81 -10.40 -7.64
C PHE A 36 -7.57 -11.16 -8.13
N ASP A 37 -6.38 -10.66 -7.82
CA ASP A 37 -5.11 -11.29 -8.18
C ASP A 37 -4.97 -12.69 -7.56
N GLU A 38 -5.35 -12.85 -6.28
CA GLU A 38 -5.40 -14.15 -5.60
C GLU A 38 -6.27 -15.15 -6.37
N VAL A 39 -7.54 -14.82 -6.61
CA VAL A 39 -8.49 -15.72 -7.29
C VAL A 39 -8.09 -15.99 -8.73
N ASN A 40 -7.59 -14.99 -9.44
CA ASN A 40 -7.18 -15.13 -10.84
C ASN A 40 -5.92 -15.99 -10.98
N ASN A 41 -4.95 -15.82 -10.09
CA ASN A 41 -3.75 -16.66 -10.07
C ASN A 41 -4.10 -18.10 -9.66
N GLU A 42 -4.98 -18.27 -8.68
CA GLU A 42 -5.48 -19.58 -8.27
C GLU A 42 -6.22 -20.28 -9.42
N LYS A 43 -7.08 -19.55 -10.17
CA LYS A 43 -7.74 -20.09 -11.36
C LYS A 43 -6.74 -20.60 -12.41
N LYS A 44 -5.75 -19.78 -12.78
CA LYS A 44 -4.71 -20.18 -13.76
C LYS A 44 -3.93 -21.40 -13.30
N LYS A 45 -3.64 -21.47 -12.01
CA LYS A 45 -2.93 -22.60 -11.40
C LYS A 45 -3.77 -23.88 -11.40
N LEU A 46 -5.08 -23.76 -11.13
CA LEU A 46 -6.03 -24.87 -11.25
C LEU A 46 -6.10 -25.38 -12.69
N GLU A 47 -6.22 -24.48 -13.68
CA GLU A 47 -6.23 -24.84 -15.11
C GLU A 47 -4.95 -25.59 -15.51
N THR A 48 -3.79 -25.11 -15.04
CA THR A 48 -2.50 -25.78 -15.27
C THR A 48 -2.44 -27.15 -14.59
N THR A 49 -2.91 -27.25 -13.34
CA THR A 49 -2.91 -28.50 -12.57
C THR A 49 -3.80 -29.55 -13.22
N VAL A 50 -4.97 -29.15 -13.76
CA VAL A 50 -5.87 -30.05 -14.49
C VAL A 50 -5.20 -30.56 -15.76
N ALA A 51 -4.61 -29.68 -16.56
CA ALA A 51 -3.92 -30.09 -17.79
C ALA A 51 -2.75 -31.05 -17.50
N GLU A 52 -1.97 -30.79 -16.45
CA GLU A 52 -0.90 -31.69 -16.01
C GLU A 52 -1.45 -33.04 -15.54
N ARG A 53 -2.55 -33.07 -14.77
CA ARG A 53 -3.21 -34.31 -14.34
C ARG A 53 -3.68 -35.13 -15.52
N ASP A 54 -4.28 -34.49 -16.52
CA ASP A 54 -4.73 -35.17 -17.74
C ASP A 54 -3.53 -35.80 -18.49
N GLN A 55 -2.40 -35.09 -18.58
CA GLN A 55 -1.17 -35.62 -19.17
C GLN A 55 -0.58 -36.78 -18.34
N GLN A 56 -0.59 -36.69 -17.02
CA GLN A 56 -0.17 -37.76 -16.12
C GLN A 56 -1.04 -39.01 -16.32
N LEU A 57 -2.36 -38.83 -16.41
CA LEU A 57 -3.32 -39.93 -16.65
C LEU A 57 -3.11 -40.57 -18.02
N GLU A 58 -2.93 -39.79 -19.08
CA GLU A 58 -2.67 -40.32 -20.42
C GLU A 58 -1.34 -41.06 -20.49
N THR A 59 -0.31 -40.58 -19.78
CA THR A 59 0.99 -41.27 -19.65
C THR A 59 0.83 -42.62 -18.95
N LEU A 60 0.07 -42.67 -17.85
CA LEU A 60 -0.21 -43.90 -17.11
C LEU A 60 -1.04 -44.88 -17.95
N LYS A 61 -2.06 -44.40 -18.67
CA LYS A 61 -2.90 -45.20 -19.56
C LYS A 61 -2.12 -45.84 -20.70
N ASN A 62 -1.14 -45.13 -21.24
CA ASN A 62 -0.28 -45.61 -22.34
C ASN A 62 0.93 -46.43 -21.84
N SER A 63 1.14 -46.52 -20.52
CA SER A 63 2.15 -47.41 -19.96
C SER A 63 1.66 -48.86 -20.11
N THR A 64 2.19 -49.56 -21.11
CA THR A 64 1.76 -50.94 -21.42
C THR A 64 2.69 -51.96 -20.77
N GLY A 65 2.11 -52.86 -19.97
CA GLY A 65 2.67 -54.18 -19.63
C GLY A 65 3.79 -54.27 -18.60
N ASP A 66 4.58 -53.21 -18.35
CA ASP A 66 5.64 -53.22 -17.34
C ASP A 66 5.13 -52.64 -15.99
N VAL A 67 4.73 -53.55 -15.11
CA VAL A 67 4.19 -53.22 -13.78
C VAL A 67 5.22 -52.48 -12.91
N GLU A 68 6.51 -52.77 -13.05
CA GLU A 68 7.55 -52.13 -12.23
C GLU A 68 7.86 -50.71 -12.73
N ALA A 69 7.90 -50.51 -14.05
CA ALA A 69 7.98 -49.18 -14.63
C ALA A 69 6.75 -48.32 -14.24
N MET A 70 5.55 -48.93 -14.24
CA MET A 70 4.32 -48.24 -13.86
C MET A 70 4.31 -47.84 -12.36
N LYS A 71 4.75 -48.73 -11.45
CA LYS A 71 4.91 -48.40 -10.02
C LYS A 71 5.93 -47.28 -9.78
N THR A 72 7.05 -47.32 -10.51
CA THR A 72 8.07 -46.27 -10.44
C THR A 72 7.47 -44.94 -10.88
N LYS A 73 6.75 -44.93 -12.00
CA LYS A 73 6.13 -43.71 -12.52
C LYS A 73 5.07 -43.15 -11.56
N ILE A 74 4.24 -44.00 -10.98
CA ILE A 74 3.25 -43.59 -9.97
C ILE A 74 3.96 -42.94 -8.76
N SER A 75 5.06 -43.51 -8.29
CA SER A 75 5.81 -42.98 -7.15
C SER A 75 6.45 -41.62 -7.46
N GLU A 76 7.02 -41.45 -8.66
CA GLU A 76 7.54 -40.16 -9.13
C GLU A 76 6.43 -39.10 -9.18
N LEU A 77 5.28 -39.44 -9.78
CA LEU A 77 4.14 -38.53 -9.89
C LEU A 77 3.60 -38.15 -8.52
N GLN A 78 3.52 -39.08 -7.57
CA GLN A 78 3.11 -38.78 -6.20
C GLN A 78 4.08 -37.79 -5.51
N ALA A 79 5.39 -38.00 -5.67
CA ALA A 79 6.41 -37.11 -5.12
C ALA A 79 6.35 -35.70 -5.75
N GLU A 80 6.20 -35.63 -7.08
CA GLU A 80 6.05 -34.37 -7.81
C GLU A 80 4.80 -33.61 -7.36
N ASN A 81 3.66 -34.31 -7.24
CA ASN A 81 2.39 -33.74 -6.82
C ASN A 81 2.50 -33.18 -5.39
N LYS A 82 3.11 -33.92 -4.47
CA LYS A 82 3.35 -33.44 -3.10
C LYS A 82 4.23 -32.19 -3.07
N LYS A 83 5.32 -32.16 -3.84
CA LYS A 83 6.20 -31.00 -3.95
C LYS A 83 5.46 -29.78 -4.50
N LYS A 84 4.58 -29.97 -5.49
CA LYS A 84 3.73 -28.92 -6.05
C LYS A 84 2.74 -28.36 -5.02
N ASP A 85 2.13 -29.24 -4.21
CA ASP A 85 1.22 -28.83 -3.14
C ASP A 85 1.94 -27.99 -2.07
N GLU A 86 3.14 -28.43 -1.64
CA GLU A 86 3.98 -27.68 -0.69
C GLU A 86 4.40 -26.32 -1.26
N ALA A 87 4.83 -26.28 -2.52
CA ALA A 87 5.19 -25.04 -3.20
C ALA A 87 3.99 -24.09 -3.35
N HIS A 88 2.79 -24.61 -3.61
CA HIS A 88 1.58 -23.81 -3.67
C HIS A 88 1.19 -23.23 -2.32
N ALA A 89 1.24 -24.02 -1.26
CA ALA A 89 0.97 -23.52 0.09
C ALA A 89 1.95 -22.39 0.48
N ALA A 90 3.23 -22.52 0.11
CA ALA A 90 4.22 -21.48 0.30
C ALA A 90 3.92 -20.21 -0.52
N GLU A 91 3.54 -20.34 -1.79
CA GLU A 91 3.18 -19.23 -2.67
C GLU A 91 1.95 -18.46 -2.14
N ILE A 92 0.90 -19.16 -1.70
CA ILE A 92 -0.29 -18.54 -1.10
C ILE A 92 0.08 -17.81 0.19
N LYS A 93 0.91 -18.41 1.04
CA LYS A 93 1.41 -17.74 2.25
C LYS A 93 2.15 -16.45 1.89
N GLN A 94 3.05 -16.51 0.91
CA GLN A 94 3.82 -15.34 0.48
C GLN A 94 2.91 -14.24 -0.10
N LEU A 95 1.92 -14.59 -0.92
CA LEU A 95 0.97 -13.62 -1.47
C LEU A 95 0.20 -12.90 -0.37
N LYS A 96 -0.23 -13.62 0.67
CA LYS A 96 -0.92 -13.03 1.83
C LYS A 96 -0.01 -12.09 2.61
N ILE A 97 1.25 -12.49 2.84
CA ILE A 97 2.27 -11.64 3.48
C ILE A 97 2.45 -10.36 2.67
N ASP A 98 2.67 -10.47 1.37
CA ASP A 98 2.90 -9.34 0.48
C ASP A 98 1.72 -8.36 0.49
N ALA A 99 0.49 -8.88 0.44
CA ALA A 99 -0.72 -8.08 0.53
C ALA A 99 -0.83 -7.34 1.88
N ALA A 100 -0.57 -8.03 2.99
CA ALA A 100 -0.59 -7.45 4.33
C ALA A 100 0.48 -6.36 4.50
N VAL A 101 1.70 -6.62 4.01
CA VAL A 101 2.82 -5.66 4.04
C VAL A 101 2.49 -4.42 3.23
N SER A 102 2.03 -4.58 1.99
CA SER A 102 1.62 -3.42 1.17
C SER A 102 0.50 -2.63 1.85
N ALA A 103 -0.53 -3.30 2.39
CA ALA A 103 -1.61 -2.62 3.10
C ALA A 103 -1.12 -1.80 4.32
N ALA A 104 -0.18 -2.35 5.09
CA ALA A 104 0.42 -1.66 6.24
C ALA A 104 1.26 -0.46 5.80
N LEU A 105 2.09 -0.62 4.76
CA LEU A 105 2.92 0.45 4.20
C LEU A 105 2.08 1.59 3.60
N THR A 106 1.01 1.27 2.86
CA THR A 106 0.05 2.26 2.37
C THR A 106 -0.62 2.99 3.54
N SER A 107 -1.00 2.27 4.59
CA SER A 107 -1.64 2.86 5.78
C SER A 107 -0.70 3.79 6.55
N ALA A 108 0.58 3.44 6.60
CA ALA A 108 1.65 4.26 7.18
C ALA A 108 2.09 5.43 6.28
N LYS A 109 1.51 5.56 5.08
CA LYS A 109 1.85 6.60 4.09
C LYS A 109 3.31 6.54 3.64
N ALA A 110 3.83 5.34 3.40
CA ALA A 110 5.14 5.17 2.79
C ALA A 110 5.17 5.85 1.40
N LYS A 111 6.13 6.75 1.18
CA LYS A 111 6.36 7.42 -0.12
C LYS A 111 6.85 6.45 -1.19
N ASN A 112 7.59 5.42 -0.78
CA ASN A 112 8.07 4.35 -1.64
C ASN A 112 7.98 3.01 -0.91
N GLU A 113 6.91 2.26 -1.17
CA GLU A 113 6.67 0.95 -0.54
C GLU A 113 7.85 -0.01 -0.76
N LYS A 114 8.48 -0.01 -1.94
CA LYS A 114 9.62 -0.88 -2.23
C LYS A 114 10.83 -0.56 -1.35
N ALA A 115 11.12 0.72 -1.14
CA ALA A 115 12.24 1.15 -0.32
C ALA A 115 12.00 0.84 1.16
N VAL A 116 10.80 1.17 1.68
CA VAL A 116 10.45 0.87 3.09
C VAL A 116 10.39 -0.64 3.32
N ARG A 117 9.83 -1.40 2.36
CA ARG A 117 9.79 -2.87 2.43
C ARG A 117 11.18 -3.50 2.56
N ALA A 118 12.20 -2.93 1.92
CA ALA A 118 13.57 -3.43 2.01
C ALA A 118 14.21 -3.20 3.39
N LEU A 119 13.62 -2.33 4.23
CA LEU A 119 14.06 -2.07 5.60
C LEU A 119 13.29 -2.89 6.64
N LEU A 120 12.32 -3.70 6.21
CA LEU A 120 11.52 -4.55 7.09
C LEU A 120 12.12 -5.96 7.18
N GLU A 121 12.08 -6.52 8.37
CA GLU A 121 12.46 -7.91 8.63
C GLU A 121 11.28 -8.81 8.29
N LEU A 122 11.23 -9.25 7.03
CA LEU A 122 10.17 -10.09 6.48
C LEU A 122 10.52 -11.59 6.42
N ASP A 123 11.72 -11.95 6.86
CA ASP A 123 12.16 -13.34 6.90
C ASP A 123 11.43 -14.11 8.02
N ASN A 124 10.71 -15.17 7.64
CA ASN A 124 9.92 -16.02 8.55
C ASN A 124 8.80 -15.29 9.32
N VAL A 125 8.15 -14.33 8.68
CA VAL A 125 7.01 -13.64 9.28
C VAL A 125 5.80 -14.56 9.54
N GLU A 126 5.14 -14.31 10.68
CA GLU A 126 3.93 -14.98 11.11
C GLU A 126 2.71 -14.15 10.71
N LEU A 127 1.80 -14.77 9.96
CA LEU A 127 0.53 -14.16 9.59
C LEU A 127 -0.49 -14.48 10.68
N LEU A 128 -1.09 -13.45 11.25
CA LEU A 128 -2.12 -13.56 12.29
C LEU A 128 -3.48 -13.92 11.68
N GLU A 129 -4.42 -14.36 12.52
CA GLU A 129 -5.77 -14.75 12.07
C GLU A 129 -6.56 -13.59 11.45
N ASP A 130 -6.24 -12.36 11.84
CA ASP A 130 -6.82 -11.14 11.27
C ASP A 130 -6.25 -10.75 9.90
N GLY A 131 -5.28 -11.51 9.39
CA GLY A 131 -4.62 -11.26 8.11
C GLY A 131 -3.46 -10.27 8.18
N THR A 132 -3.09 -9.78 9.37
CA THR A 132 -1.93 -8.91 9.56
C THR A 132 -0.65 -9.72 9.80
N VAL A 133 0.51 -9.08 9.64
CA VAL A 133 1.80 -9.69 9.95
C VAL A 133 2.21 -9.30 11.37
N LYS A 134 2.50 -10.29 12.20
CA LYS A 134 2.88 -10.09 13.59
C LYS A 134 4.14 -9.21 13.70
N GLY A 135 4.06 -8.14 14.49
CA GLY A 135 5.19 -7.22 14.73
C GLY A 135 5.52 -6.28 13.58
N LEU A 136 4.80 -6.34 12.47
CA LEU A 136 5.00 -5.43 11.33
C LEU A 136 4.71 -3.97 11.70
N ASP A 137 3.64 -3.72 12.45
CA ASP A 137 3.28 -2.37 12.89
C ASP A 137 4.37 -1.72 13.74
N ASP A 138 5.01 -2.51 14.61
CA ASP A 138 6.10 -2.02 15.46
C ASP A 138 7.35 -1.72 14.64
N GLN A 139 7.66 -2.54 13.62
CA GLN A 139 8.75 -2.24 12.69
C GLN A 139 8.48 -0.95 11.91
N ILE A 140 7.27 -0.77 11.39
CA ILE A 140 6.88 0.43 10.64
C ILE A 140 6.94 1.67 11.54
N LYS A 141 6.45 1.61 12.78
CA LYS A 141 6.55 2.72 13.75
C LYS A 141 7.99 3.13 14.00
N LYS A 142 8.90 2.17 14.20
CA LYS A 142 10.33 2.45 14.39
C LYS A 142 10.92 3.19 13.18
N LEU A 143 10.60 2.77 11.97
CA LEU A 143 11.04 3.46 10.75
C LEU A 143 10.42 4.86 10.58
N LEU A 144 9.22 5.08 11.14
CA LEU A 144 8.55 6.36 11.11
C LEU A 144 9.16 7.36 12.11
N GLU A 145 9.60 6.87 13.27
CA GLU A 145 10.20 7.68 14.34
C GLU A 145 11.70 7.92 14.15
N ALA A 146 12.42 7.03 13.45
CA ALA A 146 13.85 7.13 13.28
C ALA A 146 14.26 8.23 12.28
N ASP A 147 15.26 9.03 12.65
CA ASP A 147 15.68 10.21 11.89
C ASP A 147 16.20 9.90 10.48
N ASP A 148 16.76 8.71 10.30
CA ASP A 148 17.35 8.19 9.06
C ASP A 148 16.33 7.55 8.11
N THR A 149 15.06 7.41 8.52
CA THR A 149 14.04 6.70 7.74
C THR A 149 12.69 7.41 7.71
N LYS A 150 12.42 8.35 8.64
CA LYS A 150 11.19 9.16 8.67
C LYS A 150 10.88 9.90 7.36
N PHE A 151 11.91 10.27 6.59
CA PHE A 151 11.72 10.95 5.29
C PHE A 151 11.04 10.06 4.24
N LEU A 152 11.07 8.73 4.42
CA LEU A 152 10.40 7.75 3.57
C LEU A 152 8.88 7.72 3.78
N PHE A 153 8.36 8.41 4.80
CA PHE A 153 6.94 8.48 5.11
C PHE A 153 6.41 9.90 4.89
N ASP A 154 5.15 10.01 4.46
CA ASP A 154 4.45 11.28 4.36
C ASP A 154 3.79 11.63 5.71
N THR A 155 4.58 12.29 6.56
CA THR A 155 4.14 12.80 7.87
C THR A 155 3.67 14.25 7.81
N GLU A 156 3.80 14.92 6.67
CA GLU A 156 3.51 16.35 6.54
C GLU A 156 2.04 16.60 6.16
N THR A 157 1.25 17.02 7.14
CA THR A 157 0.15 17.96 6.88
C THR A 157 0.72 19.37 6.71
N LYS A 158 1.65 19.58 5.77
CA LYS A 158 1.90 20.95 5.30
C LYS A 158 0.68 21.37 4.50
N LYS A 159 -0.27 22.03 5.17
CA LYS A 159 -1.26 22.86 4.50
C LYS A 159 -0.46 23.94 3.77
N THR A 160 -0.10 23.70 2.52
CA THR A 160 0.30 24.77 1.62
C THR A 160 -0.92 25.66 1.47
N LYS A 161 -1.00 26.72 2.29
CA LYS A 161 -1.94 27.81 2.06
C LYS A 161 -1.51 28.46 0.75
N PHE A 162 -2.13 28.08 -0.36
CA PHE A 162 -2.00 28.81 -1.61
C PHE A 162 -2.55 30.21 -1.36
N LYS A 163 -1.67 31.22 -1.19
CA LYS A 163 -2.05 32.62 -1.32
C LYS A 163 -2.37 32.82 -2.81
N GLY A 164 -3.60 33.18 -3.13
CA GLY A 164 -3.99 33.48 -4.51
C GLY A 164 -3.07 34.56 -5.08
N ALA A 165 -2.63 34.40 -6.33
CA ALA A 165 -1.78 35.39 -6.98
C ALA A 165 -2.59 36.68 -7.23
N ASN A 166 -2.16 37.80 -6.65
CA ASN A 166 -2.65 39.12 -7.03
C ASN A 166 -2.03 39.52 -8.38
N PRO A 167 -2.83 39.85 -9.41
CA PRO A 167 -2.28 40.32 -10.68
C PRO A 167 -1.58 41.66 -10.49
N GLY A 168 -0.23 41.66 -10.53
CA GLY A 168 0.59 42.87 -10.44
C GLY A 168 1.82 42.76 -9.52
N GLU A 169 1.93 41.70 -8.73
CA GLU A 169 3.06 41.54 -7.80
C GLU A 169 4.23 40.78 -8.45
N THR A 170 5.36 41.45 -8.63
CA THR A 170 6.59 40.83 -9.13
C THR A 170 7.20 39.94 -8.05
N GLY A 171 7.11 38.62 -8.26
CA GLY A 171 7.48 37.60 -7.29
C GLY A 171 8.96 37.59 -6.88
N ASN A 172 9.17 37.49 -5.57
CA ASN A 172 10.16 36.63 -4.92
C ASN A 172 9.91 36.68 -3.40
N GLU A 173 8.93 35.90 -2.94
CA GLU A 173 8.73 35.69 -1.51
C GLU A 173 9.32 34.36 -1.10
N ASP A 174 10.52 34.44 -0.53
CA ASP A 174 11.16 33.37 0.21
C ASP A 174 10.32 33.10 1.47
N PRO A 175 9.78 31.88 1.67
CA PRO A 175 8.82 31.59 2.75
C PRO A 175 9.40 31.73 4.17
N ASP A 176 10.71 31.91 4.32
CA ASP A 176 11.41 32.13 5.60
C ASP A 176 11.71 33.61 5.92
N LYS A 177 11.28 34.55 5.07
CA LYS A 177 11.58 35.97 5.30
C LYS A 177 10.64 36.56 6.36
N LYS A 178 11.17 36.81 7.57
CA LYS A 178 10.48 37.60 8.59
C LYS A 178 10.05 38.95 8.00
N VAL A 179 8.76 39.22 8.07
CA VAL A 179 8.13 40.43 7.56
C VAL A 179 8.57 41.63 8.43
N ASP A 180 9.13 42.66 7.81
CA ASP A 180 9.61 43.87 8.49
C ASP A 180 8.45 44.83 8.77
N VAL A 181 7.77 44.63 9.89
CA VAL A 181 6.58 45.40 10.32
C VAL A 181 6.84 46.91 10.50
N SER A 182 8.11 47.33 10.63
CA SER A 182 8.46 48.76 10.77
C SER A 182 8.34 49.55 9.47
N LYS A 183 8.17 48.87 8.33
CA LYS A 183 8.00 49.49 7.01
C LYS A 183 6.58 49.43 6.48
N MET A 184 5.66 48.85 7.27
CA MET A 184 4.26 48.76 6.90
C MET A 184 3.55 50.09 7.15
N THR A 185 2.61 50.42 6.26
CA THR A 185 1.63 51.47 6.55
C THR A 185 0.69 51.02 7.67
N TYR A 186 -0.02 51.98 8.28
CA TYR A 186 -0.95 51.66 9.37
C TYR A 186 -2.06 50.68 8.94
N GLU A 187 -2.53 50.79 7.69
CA GLU A 187 -3.55 49.88 7.14
C GLU A 187 -2.99 48.47 6.92
N GLU A 188 -1.75 48.36 6.44
CA GLU A 188 -1.07 47.06 6.26
C GLU A 188 -0.72 46.39 7.60
N LEU A 189 -0.36 47.17 8.62
CA LEU A 189 -0.08 46.65 9.96
C LEU A 189 -1.36 46.15 10.65
N ALA A 190 -2.48 46.86 10.49
CA ALA A 190 -3.77 46.44 11.02
C ALA A 190 -4.23 45.12 10.39
N ALA A 191 -4.12 44.99 9.06
CA ALA A 191 -4.41 43.74 8.36
C ALA A 191 -3.45 42.61 8.79
N TYR A 192 -2.17 42.91 9.00
CA TYR A 192 -1.18 41.93 9.45
C TYR A 192 -1.49 41.37 10.85
N LEU A 193 -1.90 42.22 11.80
CA LEU A 193 -2.30 41.80 13.15
C LEU A 193 -3.61 41.01 13.17
N GLU A 194 -4.55 41.38 12.30
CA GLU A 194 -5.82 40.67 12.16
C GLU A 194 -5.61 39.26 11.57
N GLU A 195 -4.68 39.11 10.64
CA GLU A 195 -4.29 37.82 10.06
C GLU A 195 -3.33 37.00 10.94
N ASN A 196 -2.62 37.64 11.88
CA ASN A 196 -1.64 37.02 12.77
C ASN A 196 -1.86 37.49 14.23
N PRO A 197 -2.92 37.01 14.91
CA PRO A 197 -3.30 37.49 16.24
C PRO A 197 -2.29 37.19 17.36
N ASP A 198 -1.33 36.29 17.09
CA ASP A 198 -0.25 35.91 18.01
C ASP A 198 1.07 36.68 17.74
N ALA A 199 1.08 37.62 16.80
CA ALA A 199 2.26 38.41 16.47
C ALA A 199 2.52 39.50 17.54
N GLU A 200 3.62 39.37 18.29
CA GLU A 200 4.16 40.47 19.10
C GLU A 200 4.91 41.46 18.20
N ILE A 201 4.49 42.73 18.20
CA ILE A 201 5.15 43.85 17.51
C ILE A 201 6.18 44.49 18.44
#